data_AF-A0A6A5UYF2-F1
#
_entry.id   AF-A0A6A5UYF2-F1
#
_cell.length_a   1.000
_cell.length_b   1.000
_cell.length_c   1.000
_cell.angle_alpha   90.00
_cell.angle_beta   90.00
_cell.angle_gamma   90.00
#
_symmetry.space_group_name_H-M   'P 1'
#
loop_
_entity.id
_entity.type
_entity.pdbx_description
1 polymer ?
#
loop_
_entity_poly.entity_id
_entity_poly.type
_entity_poly.pdbx_seq_one_letter_code
_entity_poly.pdbx_strand_id
1 'polypeptide(L)'
;MSSKLFVASFLVSSALALPAAQAKSDYISSCGPDWMAINDVKTNHGSVQRIGYNTAVDSFCDKANGVSVGASAYTSMATRIWLDYGSNPETTGLNGWVYFEIHNKQSSAHIVEAASCKSYLKKLSADTNGNSCYGPSNKDTKGGTYQVGADAISYHALANKFPPSADSVDKIVTQSTAISVLDSGGKGNTLKPFPTYAFTDVVPFACHSHNDYTRDRALYSALSAGCISVEADIWLHSNKLVVGHTDPGSNGQTFVDLYVTPLKSLVDAQKAIFPAHPSQGISLLIDFKNTGGDVDKAWDQLVRDLEPLRSAGYLSRWDSGSFKQGLITIIASGNAIKDASTPAPSPIASALSESTNPQRAIFVDAVINKDMTNFSASNAYFASAKWSDAVPNGLPISGNARVKLDEAHAKGFKVRYWEGPGREGWQALVDEGVDRVNVDELEFVAGVEW
;
A
#
# COMPACT_ATOMS: atom_id res chain seq x y z
N MET A 1 -32.94 43.60 -83.34
CA MET A 1 -33.82 42.40 -83.44
C MET A 1 -32.94 41.16 -83.58
N SER A 2 -33.42 40.07 -83.00
CA SER A 2 -32.89 38.68 -83.05
C SER A 2 -31.85 38.26 -82.01
N SER A 3 -32.39 37.82 -80.88
CA SER A 3 -31.85 36.82 -79.96
C SER A 3 -31.40 35.53 -80.67
N LYS A 4 -30.32 34.91 -80.19
CA LYS A 4 -30.08 33.47 -80.35
C LYS A 4 -29.62 32.86 -79.02
N LEU A 5 -30.43 31.91 -78.56
CA LEU A 5 -30.20 30.93 -77.49
C LEU A 5 -28.86 30.22 -77.68
N PHE A 6 -28.14 29.98 -76.57
CA PHE A 6 -27.16 28.90 -76.47
C PHE A 6 -27.59 27.94 -75.36
N VAL A 7 -27.76 26.68 -75.75
CA VAL A 7 -28.11 25.54 -74.89
C VAL A 7 -26.83 25.05 -74.21
N ALA A 8 -26.79 25.09 -72.88
CA ALA A 8 -25.72 24.47 -72.11
C ALA A 8 -26.05 22.98 -71.88
N SER A 9 -25.24 22.09 -72.44
CA SER A 9 -25.30 20.65 -72.14
C SER A 9 -24.63 20.38 -70.80
N PHE A 10 -25.39 19.84 -69.85
CA PHE A 10 -24.88 19.27 -68.62
C PHE A 10 -24.23 17.91 -68.91
N LEU A 11 -22.90 17.84 -68.84
CA LEU A 11 -22.17 16.57 -68.72
C LEU A 11 -22.12 16.21 -67.23
N VAL A 12 -23.01 15.32 -66.80
CA VAL A 12 -22.95 14.67 -65.48
C VAL A 12 -21.82 13.64 -65.54
N SER A 13 -20.64 14.01 -65.04
CA SER A 13 -19.55 13.07 -64.83
C SER A 13 -19.94 12.15 -63.68
N SER A 14 -20.31 10.91 -64.03
CA SER A 14 -20.58 9.84 -63.07
C SER A 14 -19.24 9.29 -62.59
N ALA A 15 -18.57 10.03 -61.69
CA ALA A 15 -17.46 9.48 -60.94
C ALA A 15 -18.05 8.51 -59.92
N LEU A 16 -18.03 7.21 -60.25
CA LEU A 16 -18.13 6.14 -59.27
C LEU A 16 -17.02 6.36 -58.25
N ALA A 17 -17.35 6.99 -57.14
CA ALA A 17 -16.54 6.92 -55.94
C ALA A 17 -16.51 5.45 -55.53
N LEU A 18 -15.39 4.77 -55.84
CA LEU A 18 -15.02 3.56 -55.12
C LEU A 18 -15.11 3.92 -53.63
N PRO A 19 -15.80 3.13 -52.79
CA PRO A 19 -15.68 3.34 -51.36
C PRO A 19 -14.21 3.16 -51.05
N ALA A 20 -13.56 4.23 -50.60
CA ALA A 20 -12.28 4.11 -49.96
C ALA A 20 -12.51 3.18 -48.76
N ALA A 21 -12.15 1.90 -48.92
CA ALA A 21 -11.95 1.01 -47.81
C ALA A 21 -10.75 1.56 -47.05
N GLN A 22 -11.00 2.56 -46.22
CA GLN A 22 -10.01 3.05 -45.27
C GLN A 22 -9.76 1.89 -44.31
N ALA A 23 -8.59 1.28 -44.45
CA ALA A 23 -8.16 0.16 -43.63
C ALA A 23 -8.37 0.52 -42.16
N LYS A 24 -9.16 -0.30 -41.48
CA LYS A 24 -9.44 -0.26 -40.04
C LYS A 24 -8.14 -0.59 -39.29
N SER A 25 -7.24 0.38 -39.12
CA SER A 25 -5.93 0.13 -38.52
C SER A 25 -6.08 -0.16 -37.03
N ASP A 26 -5.39 -1.18 -36.54
CA ASP A 26 -5.21 -1.42 -35.11
C ASP A 26 -4.28 -0.36 -34.50
N TYR A 27 -4.59 0.17 -33.32
CA TYR A 27 -3.84 1.28 -32.73
C TYR A 27 -3.93 1.35 -31.20
N ILE A 28 -2.99 2.06 -30.59
CA ILE A 28 -3.06 2.46 -29.19
C ILE A 28 -3.99 3.66 -29.09
N SER A 29 -5.14 3.53 -28.42
CA SER A 29 -6.10 4.62 -28.29
C SER A 29 -5.82 5.54 -27.11
N SER A 30 -5.19 5.01 -26.06
CA SER A 30 -4.90 5.74 -24.82
C SER A 30 -3.84 5.03 -24.00
N CYS A 31 -3.12 5.79 -23.18
CA CYS A 31 -2.23 5.28 -22.15
C CYS A 31 -2.88 5.41 -20.77
N GLY A 32 -2.53 4.53 -19.84
CA GLY A 32 -2.91 4.68 -18.44
C GLY A 32 -2.22 5.88 -17.76
N PRO A 33 -2.66 6.24 -16.55
CA PRO A 33 -2.09 7.36 -15.80
C PRO A 33 -0.82 6.98 -15.02
N ASP A 34 -0.74 5.74 -14.53
CA ASP A 34 0.32 5.26 -13.64
C ASP A 34 1.35 4.39 -14.39
N TRP A 35 2.59 4.42 -13.94
CA TRP A 35 3.70 3.67 -14.53
C TRP A 35 3.86 2.29 -13.88
N MET A 36 4.35 1.35 -14.68
CA MET A 36 4.63 -0.03 -14.30
C MET A 36 5.97 -0.44 -14.89
N ALA A 37 6.74 -1.23 -14.13
CA ALA A 37 7.94 -1.86 -14.66
C ALA A 37 7.56 -2.73 -15.87
N ILE A 38 8.25 -2.58 -17.01
CA ILE A 38 7.93 -3.38 -18.21
C ILE A 38 8.31 -4.85 -18.00
N ASN A 39 9.53 -5.07 -17.52
CA ASN A 39 10.06 -6.39 -17.22
C ASN A 39 10.04 -6.62 -15.71
N ASP A 40 10.12 -7.87 -15.32
CA ASP A 40 10.38 -8.25 -13.94
C ASP A 40 11.67 -7.58 -13.45
N VAL A 41 11.63 -7.00 -12.26
CA VAL A 41 12.76 -6.29 -11.64
C VAL A 41 13.06 -6.89 -10.28
N LYS A 42 14.27 -6.66 -9.78
CA LYS A 42 14.62 -6.99 -8.40
C LYS A 42 14.83 -5.71 -7.60
N THR A 43 14.04 -5.54 -6.55
CA THR A 43 14.15 -4.40 -5.63
C THR A 43 14.96 -4.76 -4.40
N ASN A 44 15.18 -3.79 -3.51
CA ASN A 44 15.85 -3.96 -2.23
C ASN A 44 17.23 -4.60 -2.44
N HIS A 45 18.01 -4.00 -3.35
CA HIS A 45 19.37 -4.44 -3.68
C HIS A 45 19.43 -5.88 -4.23
N GLY A 46 18.43 -6.26 -5.03
CA GLY A 46 18.39 -7.56 -5.68
C GLY A 46 17.72 -8.68 -4.87
N SER A 47 17.23 -8.37 -3.67
CA SER A 47 16.68 -9.38 -2.74
C SER A 47 15.22 -9.72 -3.01
N VAL A 48 14.42 -8.79 -3.54
CA VAL A 48 12.97 -9.01 -3.74
C VAL A 48 12.61 -8.99 -5.21
N GLN A 49 12.10 -10.11 -5.71
CA GLN A 49 11.58 -10.23 -7.06
C GLN A 49 10.23 -9.52 -7.19
N ARG A 50 10.08 -8.67 -8.20
CA ARG A 50 8.83 -7.99 -8.54
C ARG A 50 8.40 -8.34 -9.96
N ILE A 51 7.09 -8.42 -10.17
CA ILE A 51 6.48 -8.79 -11.45
C ILE A 51 6.28 -7.53 -12.30
N GLY A 52 6.76 -7.58 -13.54
CA GLY A 52 6.58 -6.55 -14.55
C GLY A 52 5.44 -6.82 -15.53
N TYR A 53 5.17 -5.83 -16.35
CA TYR A 53 4.02 -5.75 -17.25
C TYR A 53 3.98 -6.93 -18.23
N ASN A 54 5.11 -7.28 -18.82
CA ASN A 54 5.18 -8.35 -19.81
C ASN A 54 4.81 -9.71 -19.23
N THR A 55 5.27 -10.01 -18.02
CA THR A 55 4.93 -11.25 -17.29
C THR A 55 3.45 -11.28 -16.92
N ALA A 56 2.91 -10.15 -16.48
CA ALA A 56 1.48 -10.02 -16.18
C ALA A 56 0.61 -10.19 -17.43
N VAL A 57 1.01 -9.63 -18.59
CA VAL A 57 0.35 -9.82 -19.88
C VAL A 57 0.37 -11.29 -20.29
N ASP A 58 1.52 -11.96 -20.16
CA ASP A 58 1.63 -13.37 -20.51
C ASP A 58 0.68 -14.22 -19.68
N SER A 59 0.67 -14.03 -18.36
CA SER A 59 -0.27 -14.69 -17.43
C SER A 59 -1.73 -14.48 -17.83
N PHE A 60 -2.12 -13.23 -18.13
CA PHE A 60 -3.49 -12.92 -18.53
C PHE A 60 -3.89 -13.60 -19.84
N CYS A 61 -3.11 -13.39 -20.89
CA CYS A 61 -3.45 -13.88 -22.22
C CYS A 61 -3.43 -15.41 -22.31
N ASP A 62 -2.55 -16.08 -21.55
CA ASP A 62 -2.53 -17.54 -21.49
C ASP A 62 -3.75 -18.09 -20.76
N LYS A 63 -4.16 -17.47 -19.65
CA LYS A 63 -5.39 -17.86 -18.93
C LYS A 63 -6.66 -17.55 -19.73
N ALA A 64 -6.65 -16.46 -20.51
CA ALA A 64 -7.77 -16.05 -21.34
C ALA A 64 -7.89 -16.85 -22.65
N ASN A 65 -6.89 -17.64 -23.01
CA ASN A 65 -6.85 -18.35 -24.29
C ASN A 65 -8.07 -19.29 -24.48
N GLY A 66 -8.74 -19.17 -25.62
CA GLY A 66 -9.94 -19.95 -25.95
C GLY A 66 -11.21 -19.47 -25.27
N VAL A 67 -11.17 -18.44 -24.43
CA VAL A 67 -12.37 -17.86 -23.82
C VAL A 67 -13.23 -17.21 -24.90
N SER A 68 -14.51 -17.56 -24.92
CA SER A 68 -15.52 -16.96 -25.81
C SER A 68 -16.15 -15.75 -25.16
N VAL A 69 -15.76 -14.55 -25.58
CA VAL A 69 -16.33 -13.28 -25.13
C VAL A 69 -17.59 -12.98 -25.94
N GLY A 70 -18.76 -13.04 -25.31
CA GLY A 70 -20.03 -12.72 -25.95
C GLY A 70 -20.11 -11.28 -26.48
N ALA A 71 -21.15 -10.98 -27.28
CA ALA A 71 -21.40 -9.63 -27.77
C ALA A 71 -21.57 -8.64 -26.60
N SER A 72 -20.88 -7.50 -26.68
CA SER A 72 -20.84 -6.45 -25.63
C SER A 72 -20.34 -6.94 -24.27
N ALA A 73 -19.75 -8.13 -24.18
CA ALA A 73 -19.25 -8.70 -22.94
C ALA A 73 -17.77 -8.36 -22.72
N TYR A 74 -17.34 -8.60 -21.49
CA TYR A 74 -16.00 -8.35 -20.99
C TYR A 74 -15.41 -9.66 -20.50
N THR A 75 -14.13 -9.88 -20.80
CA THR A 75 -13.31 -10.89 -20.12
C THR A 75 -12.17 -10.19 -19.42
N SER A 76 -12.09 -10.35 -18.10
CA SER A 76 -11.22 -9.55 -17.24
C SER A 76 -10.43 -10.41 -16.26
N MET A 77 -9.32 -9.85 -15.78
CA MET A 77 -8.51 -10.36 -14.68
C MET A 77 -7.72 -9.20 -14.10
N ALA A 78 -7.57 -9.13 -12.78
CA ALA A 78 -6.50 -8.33 -12.20
C ALA A 78 -5.39 -9.23 -11.67
N THR A 79 -4.16 -8.77 -11.79
CA THR A 79 -3.00 -9.45 -11.22
C THR A 79 -2.07 -8.43 -10.59
N ARG A 80 -1.24 -8.93 -9.68
CA ARG A 80 -0.14 -8.18 -9.08
C ARG A 80 0.78 -7.61 -10.15
N ILE A 81 1.25 -6.40 -9.88
CA ILE A 81 2.26 -5.71 -10.67
C ILE A 81 3.12 -4.84 -9.76
N TRP A 82 4.35 -4.59 -10.18
CA TRP A 82 5.17 -3.52 -9.64
C TRP A 82 4.79 -2.19 -10.28
N LEU A 83 4.13 -1.34 -9.52
CA LEU A 83 3.92 0.05 -9.91
C LEU A 83 5.20 0.81 -9.65
N ASP A 84 5.62 1.60 -10.62
CA ASP A 84 6.65 2.60 -10.45
C ASP A 84 6.05 3.99 -10.65
N TYR A 85 6.79 5.03 -10.31
CA TYR A 85 6.31 6.41 -10.32
C TYR A 85 6.95 7.22 -11.44
N GLY A 86 7.25 6.58 -12.57
CA GLY A 86 8.06 7.16 -13.65
C GLY A 86 9.52 7.35 -13.21
N SER A 87 10.02 6.43 -12.38
CA SER A 87 11.37 6.45 -11.79
C SER A 87 12.02 5.08 -11.95
N ASN A 88 13.27 4.90 -11.48
CA ASN A 88 13.94 3.60 -11.56
C ASN A 88 13.13 2.52 -10.79
N PRO A 89 12.55 1.53 -11.47
CA PRO A 89 11.69 0.52 -10.84
C PRO A 89 12.46 -0.42 -9.89
N GLU A 90 13.79 -0.46 -9.95
CA GLU A 90 14.60 -1.28 -9.03
C GLU A 90 14.75 -0.63 -7.63
N THR A 91 14.57 0.68 -7.52
CA THR A 91 14.76 1.43 -6.27
C THR A 91 13.51 2.16 -5.80
N THR A 92 12.50 2.27 -6.66
CA THR A 92 11.26 3.01 -6.36
C THR A 92 10.06 2.23 -6.88
N GLY A 93 9.01 2.14 -6.08
CA GLY A 93 7.74 1.58 -6.51
C GLY A 93 6.91 1.03 -5.35
N LEU A 94 5.71 0.57 -5.68
CA LEU A 94 4.81 -0.09 -4.74
C LEU A 94 4.22 -1.36 -5.37
N ASN A 95 3.86 -2.30 -4.50
CA ASN A 95 2.96 -3.38 -4.89
C ASN A 95 1.60 -2.78 -5.29
N GLY A 96 1.18 -3.05 -6.51
CA GLY A 96 -0.12 -2.66 -7.02
C GLY A 96 -0.72 -3.74 -7.91
N TRP A 97 -1.59 -3.31 -8.82
CA TRP A 97 -2.40 -4.19 -9.65
C TRP A 97 -2.46 -3.68 -11.08
N VAL A 98 -2.54 -4.60 -12.04
CA VAL A 98 -2.92 -4.29 -13.43
C VAL A 98 -4.23 -4.99 -13.74
N TYR A 99 -5.20 -4.22 -14.24
CA TYR A 99 -6.52 -4.70 -14.57
C TYR A 99 -6.56 -4.91 -16.08
N PHE A 100 -6.60 -6.17 -16.47
CA PHE A 100 -6.74 -6.58 -17.84
C PHE A 100 -8.22 -6.73 -18.21
N GLU A 101 -8.54 -6.32 -19.43
CA GLU A 101 -9.88 -6.45 -19.97
C GLU A 101 -9.84 -6.64 -21.49
N ILE A 102 -10.61 -7.58 -21.99
CA ILE A 102 -10.97 -7.72 -23.39
C ILE A 102 -12.45 -7.40 -23.51
N HIS A 103 -12.78 -6.29 -24.17
CA HIS A 103 -14.16 -5.88 -24.41
C HIS A 103 -14.52 -6.14 -25.88
N ASN A 104 -15.53 -6.98 -26.09
CA ASN A 104 -16.05 -7.30 -27.40
C ASN A 104 -17.20 -6.38 -27.79
N LYS A 105 -16.96 -5.40 -28.67
CA LYS A 105 -17.98 -4.44 -29.13
C LYS A 105 -18.75 -4.92 -30.36
N GLN A 106 -18.48 -6.14 -30.82
CA GLN A 106 -19.15 -6.74 -31.97
C GLN A 106 -20.49 -7.39 -31.56
N SER A 107 -21.29 -7.73 -32.57
CA SER A 107 -22.54 -8.49 -32.40
C SER A 107 -22.36 -10.00 -32.32
N SER A 108 -21.17 -10.52 -32.67
CA SER A 108 -20.81 -11.93 -32.59
C SER A 108 -19.83 -12.20 -31.44
N ALA A 109 -19.73 -13.46 -31.01
CA ALA A 109 -18.72 -13.86 -30.04
C ALA A 109 -17.30 -13.68 -30.58
N HIS A 110 -16.36 -13.33 -29.70
CA HIS A 110 -14.93 -13.23 -29.96
C HIS A 110 -14.20 -14.32 -29.19
N ILE A 111 -13.42 -15.16 -29.86
CA ILE A 111 -12.58 -16.15 -29.20
C ILE A 111 -11.21 -15.51 -28.97
N VAL A 112 -10.76 -15.48 -27.71
CA VAL A 112 -9.45 -14.93 -27.37
C VAL A 112 -8.36 -15.90 -27.83
N GLU A 113 -7.43 -15.42 -28.62
CA GLU A 113 -6.20 -16.14 -28.96
C GLU A 113 -5.01 -15.54 -28.21
N ALA A 114 -4.28 -16.36 -27.43
CA ALA A 114 -3.18 -15.90 -26.59
C ALA A 114 -2.11 -15.12 -27.37
N ALA A 115 -1.72 -15.60 -28.56
CA ALA A 115 -0.67 -14.96 -29.36
C ALA A 115 -1.06 -13.54 -29.78
N SER A 116 -2.29 -13.36 -30.27
CA SER A 116 -2.83 -12.06 -30.66
C SER A 116 -3.01 -11.15 -29.45
N CYS A 117 -3.57 -11.65 -28.36
CA CYS A 117 -3.70 -10.93 -27.09
C CYS A 117 -2.35 -10.38 -26.59
N LYS A 118 -1.31 -11.23 -26.54
CA LYS A 118 0.04 -10.83 -26.14
C LYS A 118 0.61 -9.78 -27.08
N SER A 119 0.48 -9.98 -28.39
CA SER A 119 0.94 -9.03 -29.41
C SER A 119 0.30 -7.65 -29.24
N TYR A 120 -1.01 -7.58 -28.97
CA TYR A 120 -1.71 -6.32 -28.79
C TYR A 120 -1.33 -5.60 -27.51
N LEU A 121 -1.36 -6.29 -26.37
CA LEU A 121 -1.03 -5.67 -25.09
C LEU A 121 0.45 -5.27 -25.00
N LYS A 122 1.38 -6.08 -25.51
CA LYS A 122 2.82 -5.76 -25.48
C LYS A 122 3.20 -4.59 -26.40
N LYS A 123 2.33 -4.14 -27.31
CA LYS A 123 2.54 -2.87 -28.04
C LYS A 123 2.51 -1.66 -27.10
N LEU A 124 1.79 -1.73 -25.99
CA LEU A 124 1.72 -0.63 -25.00
C LEU A 124 3.07 -0.41 -24.30
N SER A 125 3.90 -1.45 -24.19
CA SER A 125 5.23 -1.39 -23.57
C SER A 125 6.38 -1.41 -24.58
N ALA A 126 6.10 -1.29 -25.89
CA ALA A 126 7.14 -1.38 -26.91
C ALA A 126 7.88 -0.05 -27.10
N ASP A 127 9.21 -0.11 -27.13
CA ASP A 127 10.09 1.02 -27.48
C ASP A 127 10.00 1.31 -28.99
N THR A 128 9.03 2.13 -29.37
CA THR A 128 8.77 2.48 -30.77
C THR A 128 8.44 3.95 -30.91
N ASN A 129 8.84 4.54 -32.04
CA ASN A 129 8.57 5.95 -32.34
C ASN A 129 7.07 6.25 -32.28
N GLY A 130 6.68 7.15 -31.37
CA GLY A 130 5.28 7.58 -31.21
C GLY A 130 4.46 6.80 -30.20
N ASN A 131 4.98 5.73 -29.58
CA ASN A 131 4.31 5.10 -28.44
C ASN A 131 4.51 5.96 -27.17
N SER A 132 3.51 6.77 -26.83
CA SER A 132 3.52 7.60 -25.63
C SER A 132 3.30 6.82 -24.33
N CYS A 133 3.02 5.52 -24.41
CA CYS A 133 2.84 4.66 -23.24
C CYS A 133 4.17 4.02 -22.77
N TYR A 134 5.27 4.22 -23.50
CA TYR A 134 6.62 3.76 -23.14
C TYR A 134 7.45 4.93 -22.59
N GLY A 135 8.12 4.72 -21.45
CA GLY A 135 9.03 5.69 -20.87
C GLY A 135 10.50 5.33 -21.18
N PRO A 136 11.17 6.10 -22.05
CA PRO A 136 12.51 5.76 -22.54
C PRO A 136 13.60 5.85 -21.47
N SER A 137 13.37 6.61 -20.40
CA SER A 137 14.35 6.83 -19.34
C SER A 137 14.44 5.64 -18.38
N ASN A 138 13.32 5.13 -17.87
CA ASN A 138 13.31 4.05 -16.88
C ASN A 138 12.93 2.69 -17.46
N LYS A 139 12.54 2.64 -18.74
CA LYS A 139 12.04 1.43 -19.41
C LYS A 139 10.78 0.89 -18.70
N ASP A 140 9.86 1.80 -18.42
CA ASP A 140 8.56 1.63 -17.78
C ASP A 140 7.42 1.80 -18.80
N THR A 141 6.21 1.36 -18.45
CA THR A 141 5.01 1.52 -19.29
C THR A 141 3.82 2.02 -18.49
N LYS A 142 3.00 2.86 -19.14
CA LYS A 142 1.70 3.27 -18.63
C LYS A 142 0.59 2.24 -18.86
N GLY A 143 0.88 1.15 -19.59
CA GLY A 143 -0.16 0.30 -20.16
C GLY A 143 -1.13 1.13 -21.00
N GLY A 144 -2.43 0.83 -20.93
CA GLY A 144 -3.46 1.57 -21.64
C GLY A 144 -4.42 0.69 -22.43
N THR A 145 -4.89 1.21 -23.56
CA THR A 145 -5.90 0.55 -24.40
C THR A 145 -5.39 0.39 -25.82
N TYR A 146 -5.49 -0.83 -26.33
CA TYR A 146 -5.24 -1.17 -27.73
C TYR A 146 -6.57 -1.50 -28.42
N GLN A 147 -6.87 -0.85 -29.54
CA GLN A 147 -8.05 -1.10 -30.37
C GLN A 147 -7.67 -1.99 -31.54
N VAL A 148 -8.51 -2.99 -31.81
CA VAL A 148 -8.38 -3.89 -32.96
C VAL A 148 -9.55 -3.64 -33.91
N GLY A 149 -9.22 -3.39 -35.18
CA GLY A 149 -10.17 -2.93 -36.19
C GLY A 149 -10.73 -1.53 -35.89
N ALA A 150 -11.90 -1.23 -36.46
CA ALA A 150 -12.63 0.03 -36.20
C ALA A 150 -13.33 -0.07 -34.83
N ASP A 151 -12.52 -0.21 -33.77
CA ASP A 151 -12.93 -0.37 -32.39
C ASP A 151 -13.77 -1.62 -32.10
N ALA A 152 -13.62 -2.67 -32.93
CA ALA A 152 -14.40 -3.89 -32.80
C ALA A 152 -14.11 -4.63 -31.49
N ILE A 153 -12.83 -4.73 -31.13
CA ILE A 153 -12.36 -5.29 -29.86
C ILE A 153 -11.37 -4.30 -29.23
N SER A 154 -11.45 -4.11 -27.91
CA SER A 154 -10.41 -3.39 -27.17
C SER A 154 -9.75 -4.29 -26.13
N TYR A 155 -8.43 -4.19 -26.04
CA TYR A 155 -7.59 -4.81 -25.02
C TYR A 155 -7.09 -3.72 -24.09
N HIS A 156 -7.38 -3.85 -22.80
CA HIS A 156 -6.96 -2.90 -21.78
C HIS A 156 -5.98 -3.55 -20.82
N ALA A 157 -5.03 -2.76 -20.35
CA ALA A 157 -4.16 -3.09 -19.23
C ALA A 157 -3.94 -1.83 -18.41
N LEU A 158 -4.74 -1.66 -17.36
CA LEU A 158 -4.80 -0.42 -16.59
C LEU A 158 -4.23 -0.63 -15.19
N ALA A 159 -3.15 0.09 -14.89
CA ALA A 159 -2.55 0.13 -13.56
C ALA A 159 -3.55 0.66 -12.52
N ASN A 160 -3.52 0.07 -11.32
CA ASN A 160 -4.35 0.42 -10.18
C ASN A 160 -3.57 0.19 -8.88
N LYS A 161 -3.59 1.18 -7.97
CA LYS A 161 -2.96 1.06 -6.65
C LYS A 161 -3.65 0.06 -5.71
N PHE A 162 -4.94 -0.21 -5.95
CA PHE A 162 -5.79 -1.00 -5.06
C PHE A 162 -6.33 -2.24 -5.76
N PRO A 163 -6.62 -3.31 -5.01
CA PRO A 163 -7.07 -4.56 -5.59
C PRO A 163 -8.52 -4.46 -6.09
N PRO A 164 -8.94 -5.37 -6.99
CA PRO A 164 -10.34 -5.46 -7.42
C PRO A 164 -11.18 -6.24 -6.38
N SER A 165 -12.34 -6.76 -6.77
CA SER A 165 -12.96 -7.87 -6.04
C SER A 165 -12.09 -9.14 -6.14
N ALA A 166 -12.01 -9.91 -5.06
CA ALA A 166 -11.15 -11.10 -4.95
C ALA A 166 -11.39 -12.13 -6.06
N ASP A 167 -12.63 -12.26 -6.54
CA ASP A 167 -13.00 -13.25 -7.57
C ASP A 167 -12.30 -13.04 -8.93
N SER A 168 -11.74 -11.86 -9.16
CA SER A 168 -11.00 -11.50 -10.38
C SER A 168 -9.48 -11.46 -10.21
N VAL A 169 -8.97 -11.71 -8.99
CA VAL A 169 -7.54 -11.79 -8.73
C VAL A 169 -6.99 -13.09 -9.31
N ASP A 170 -6.09 -12.96 -10.28
CA ASP A 170 -5.42 -14.06 -10.98
C ASP A 170 -6.35 -15.09 -11.64
N LYS A 171 -7.61 -14.72 -11.82
CA LYS A 171 -8.67 -15.56 -12.35
C LYS A 171 -9.45 -14.83 -13.42
N ILE A 172 -9.69 -15.52 -14.54
CA ILE A 172 -10.51 -15.02 -15.64
C ILE A 172 -11.98 -14.98 -15.20
N VAL A 173 -12.60 -13.83 -15.38
CA VAL A 173 -14.04 -13.63 -15.22
C VAL A 173 -14.63 -13.06 -16.51
N THR A 174 -15.76 -13.61 -16.94
CA THR A 174 -16.52 -13.10 -18.09
C THR A 174 -17.86 -12.56 -17.61
N GLN A 175 -18.13 -11.29 -17.89
CA GLN A 175 -19.28 -10.56 -17.33
C GLN A 175 -19.74 -9.44 -18.25
N SER A 176 -20.87 -8.82 -17.93
CA SER A 176 -21.49 -7.75 -18.72
C SER A 176 -20.90 -6.36 -18.48
N THR A 177 -19.98 -6.21 -17.53
CA THR A 177 -19.34 -4.92 -17.18
C THR A 177 -17.85 -5.12 -16.90
N ALA A 178 -17.06 -4.05 -16.98
CA ALA A 178 -15.68 -4.03 -16.48
C ALA A 178 -15.59 -4.40 -15.00
N ILE A 179 -14.47 -4.98 -14.57
CA ILE A 179 -14.14 -5.11 -13.14
C ILE A 179 -13.80 -3.73 -12.57
N SER A 180 -14.19 -3.46 -11.32
CA SER A 180 -13.94 -2.20 -10.64
C SER A 180 -12.96 -2.37 -9.49
N VAL A 181 -12.27 -1.29 -9.14
CA VAL A 181 -11.46 -1.21 -7.93
C VAL A 181 -12.32 -1.43 -6.68
N LEU A 182 -11.80 -2.14 -5.69
CA LEU A 182 -12.45 -2.32 -4.39
C LEU A 182 -12.75 -0.96 -3.75
N ASP A 183 -13.94 -0.82 -3.14
CA ASP A 183 -14.42 0.47 -2.61
C ASP A 183 -13.32 1.17 -1.85
N SER A 184 -12.94 2.29 -2.43
CA SER A 184 -11.69 2.92 -2.13
C SER A 184 -11.86 3.88 -0.96
N GLY A 185 -13.07 4.36 -0.64
CA GLY A 185 -13.19 5.44 0.36
C GLY A 185 -12.31 6.66 0.03
N GLY A 186 -12.35 7.68 0.87
CA GLY A 186 -11.44 8.82 0.76
C GLY A 186 -10.01 8.48 1.24
N LYS A 187 -9.06 9.38 1.00
CA LYS A 187 -7.73 9.34 1.63
C LYS A 187 -7.85 9.09 3.14
N GLY A 188 -6.96 8.25 3.69
CA GLY A 188 -6.94 7.91 5.11
C GLY A 188 -8.01 6.92 5.56
N ASN A 189 -8.93 6.48 4.70
CA ASN A 189 -9.86 5.38 5.01
C ASN A 189 -9.17 4.03 4.81
N THR A 190 -9.62 3.00 5.53
CA THR A 190 -9.28 1.61 5.20
C THR A 190 -10.16 1.11 4.05
N LEU A 191 -9.69 0.10 3.31
CA LEU A 191 -10.48 -0.57 2.27
C LEU A 191 -11.59 -1.42 2.90
N LYS A 192 -12.77 -1.44 2.27
CA LYS A 192 -13.95 -2.17 2.76
C LYS A 192 -14.58 -3.06 1.67
N PRO A 193 -14.75 -4.37 1.91
CA PRO A 193 -14.10 -5.16 2.98
C PRO A 193 -12.57 -5.07 2.90
N PHE A 194 -11.88 -5.35 4.01
CA PHE A 194 -10.41 -5.34 4.01
C PHE A 194 -9.88 -6.50 3.14
N PRO A 195 -9.01 -6.25 2.13
CA PRO A 195 -8.62 -7.27 1.16
C PRO A 195 -7.52 -8.18 1.71
N THR A 196 -7.90 -9.15 2.53
CA THR A 196 -6.95 -10.04 3.23
C THR A 196 -6.06 -10.86 2.31
N TYR A 197 -6.50 -11.11 1.07
CA TYR A 197 -5.72 -11.79 0.02
C TYR A 197 -4.58 -10.91 -0.54
N ALA A 198 -4.61 -9.60 -0.33
CA ALA A 198 -3.67 -8.66 -0.94
C ALA A 198 -2.33 -8.55 -0.20
N PHE A 199 -1.98 -9.53 0.63
CA PHE A 199 -0.71 -9.54 1.36
C PHE A 199 0.06 -10.87 1.26
N THR A 200 -0.46 -11.84 0.50
CA THR A 200 0.05 -13.23 0.46
C THR A 200 1.50 -13.38 0.01
N ASP A 201 1.99 -12.43 -0.78
CA ASP A 201 3.30 -12.38 -1.43
C ASP A 201 4.14 -11.18 -0.99
N VAL A 202 3.71 -10.45 0.04
CA VAL A 202 4.41 -9.25 0.48
C VAL A 202 5.59 -9.61 1.39
N VAL A 203 6.77 -9.09 1.05
CA VAL A 203 7.97 -9.16 1.88
C VAL A 203 7.91 -8.07 2.96
N PRO A 204 8.01 -8.43 4.25
CA PRO A 204 8.02 -7.46 5.33
C PRO A 204 9.38 -6.78 5.50
N PHE A 205 9.36 -5.50 5.86
CA PHE A 205 10.52 -4.65 6.08
C PHE A 205 10.40 -3.89 7.40
N ALA A 206 11.54 -3.55 7.99
CA ALA A 206 11.65 -2.81 9.24
C ALA A 206 11.27 -1.32 9.13
N CYS A 207 10.37 -0.96 8.21
CA CYS A 207 9.82 0.38 8.10
C CYS A 207 8.64 0.62 9.06
N HIS A 208 8.49 1.87 9.45
CA HIS A 208 7.39 2.40 10.25
C HIS A 208 6.63 3.46 9.46
N SER A 209 5.38 3.14 9.10
CA SER A 209 4.45 4.07 8.43
C SER A 209 4.00 5.14 9.43
N HIS A 210 4.75 6.24 9.45
CA HIS A 210 4.46 7.43 10.26
C HIS A 210 3.12 8.05 9.84
N ASN A 211 2.29 8.41 10.83
CA ASN A 211 0.94 8.95 10.60
C ASN A 211 0.15 8.16 9.55
N ASP A 212 0.03 6.84 9.76
CA ASP A 212 -0.47 5.92 8.73
C ASP A 212 -1.89 6.25 8.24
N TYR A 213 -2.70 6.87 9.10
CA TYR A 213 -4.03 7.39 8.77
C TYR A 213 -4.01 8.53 7.73
N THR A 214 -2.85 9.04 7.33
CA THR A 214 -2.68 10.02 6.24
C THR A 214 -2.34 9.37 4.90
N ARG A 215 -2.08 8.05 4.85
CA ARG A 215 -1.80 7.32 3.61
C ARG A 215 -3.02 7.31 2.70
N ASP A 216 -2.81 6.92 1.44
CA ASP A 216 -3.91 6.77 0.49
C ASP A 216 -4.99 5.85 1.09
N ARG A 217 -4.61 4.66 1.58
CA ARG A 217 -5.47 3.79 2.38
C ARG A 217 -4.75 3.38 3.66
N ALA A 218 -5.29 3.78 4.80
CA ALA A 218 -4.72 3.42 6.10
C ALA A 218 -4.65 1.89 6.25
N LEU A 219 -3.57 1.43 6.89
CA LEU A 219 -3.13 0.04 7.03
C LEU A 219 -2.82 -0.69 5.71
N TYR A 220 -3.70 -0.64 4.70
CA TYR A 220 -3.47 -1.31 3.41
C TYR A 220 -2.19 -0.80 2.74
N SER A 221 -2.01 0.51 2.63
CA SER A 221 -0.84 1.08 1.95
C SER A 221 0.46 0.66 2.65
N ALA A 222 0.52 0.74 3.98
CA ALA A 222 1.69 0.34 4.75
C ALA A 222 1.99 -1.16 4.63
N LEU A 223 0.97 -2.01 4.81
CA LEU A 223 1.14 -3.45 4.67
C LEU A 223 1.53 -3.84 3.23
N SER A 224 0.95 -3.21 2.22
CA SER A 224 1.28 -3.47 0.81
C SER A 224 2.74 -3.09 0.49
N ALA A 225 3.26 -2.04 1.11
CA ALA A 225 4.67 -1.64 1.01
C ALA A 225 5.62 -2.55 1.81
N GLY A 226 5.08 -3.39 2.70
CA GLY A 226 5.84 -4.31 3.56
C GLY A 226 6.14 -3.76 4.96
N CYS A 227 5.63 -2.59 5.36
CA CYS A 227 5.97 -2.06 6.69
C CYS A 227 5.38 -2.89 7.83
N ILE A 228 6.24 -3.29 8.77
CA ILE A 228 5.89 -4.06 9.97
C ILE A 228 5.54 -3.16 11.16
N SER A 229 5.38 -1.86 10.95
CA SER A 229 5.05 -0.91 11.99
C SER A 229 4.24 0.26 11.44
N VAL A 230 3.23 0.70 12.17
CA VAL A 230 2.38 1.85 11.80
C VAL A 230 2.04 2.69 13.04
N GLU A 231 1.69 3.96 12.83
CA GLU A 231 1.31 4.90 13.89
C GLU A 231 -0.12 5.43 13.73
N ALA A 232 -0.83 5.53 14.86
CA ALA A 232 -2.14 6.14 14.98
C ALA A 232 -2.13 7.22 16.07
N ASP A 233 -2.42 8.46 15.66
CA ASP A 233 -2.62 9.60 16.57
C ASP A 233 -4.07 9.60 17.04
N ILE A 234 -4.32 9.33 18.32
CA ILE A 234 -5.68 9.16 18.85
C ILE A 234 -6.17 10.33 19.70
N TRP A 235 -7.45 10.62 19.53
CA TRP A 235 -8.23 11.55 20.35
C TRP A 235 -9.48 10.84 20.88
N LEU A 236 -9.75 10.99 22.18
CA LEU A 236 -11.01 10.56 22.78
C LEU A 236 -12.09 11.60 22.50
N HIS A 237 -13.17 11.16 21.85
CA HIS A 237 -14.41 11.91 21.72
C HIS A 237 -15.57 11.10 22.25
N SER A 238 -16.18 11.57 23.35
CA SER A 238 -17.19 10.82 24.10
C SER A 238 -16.68 9.43 24.50
N ASN A 239 -17.10 8.37 23.81
CA ASN A 239 -16.75 6.98 24.07
C ASN A 239 -16.09 6.30 22.85
N LYS A 240 -15.38 7.07 22.03
CA LYS A 240 -14.70 6.55 20.83
C LYS A 240 -13.32 7.17 20.71
N LEU A 241 -12.35 6.37 20.26
CA LEU A 241 -11.07 6.86 19.79
C LEU A 241 -11.17 7.18 18.29
N VAL A 242 -10.97 8.45 17.95
CA VAL A 242 -10.85 8.92 16.57
C VAL A 242 -9.40 9.26 16.25
N VAL A 243 -9.03 9.16 14.97
CA VAL A 243 -7.62 9.22 14.54
C VAL A 243 -7.35 10.49 13.74
N GLY A 244 -6.28 11.21 14.08
CA GLY A 244 -5.83 12.40 13.36
C GLY A 244 -4.69 13.13 14.06
N HIS A 245 -3.81 13.78 13.31
CA HIS A 245 -2.70 14.54 13.89
C HIS A 245 -3.21 15.74 14.70
N THR A 246 -4.13 16.48 14.10
CA THR A 246 -4.99 17.46 14.76
C THR A 246 -6.31 16.80 15.11
N ASP A 247 -6.97 17.28 16.16
CA ASP A 247 -8.27 16.77 16.57
C ASP A 247 -9.28 16.75 15.40
N PRO A 248 -9.71 15.56 14.93
CA PRO A 248 -10.63 15.44 13.81
C PRO A 248 -12.11 15.62 14.23
N GLY A 249 -12.37 15.84 15.52
CA GLY A 249 -13.71 15.90 16.10
C GLY A 249 -14.41 14.54 16.16
N SER A 250 -15.63 14.53 16.69
CA SER A 250 -16.42 13.32 16.93
C SER A 250 -16.84 12.53 15.68
N ASN A 251 -16.73 13.14 14.50
CA ASN A 251 -17.01 12.51 13.19
C ASN A 251 -15.74 11.99 12.50
N GLY A 252 -14.58 12.09 13.16
CA GLY A 252 -13.34 11.53 12.65
C GLY A 252 -13.41 10.01 12.48
N GLN A 253 -12.52 9.47 11.65
CA GLN A 253 -12.42 8.03 11.50
C GLN A 253 -11.96 7.38 12.79
N THR A 254 -12.54 6.22 13.10
CA THR A 254 -12.29 5.56 14.38
C THR A 254 -11.06 4.66 14.32
N PHE A 255 -10.37 4.54 15.45
CA PHE A 255 -9.26 3.60 15.63
C PHE A 255 -9.67 2.16 15.30
N VAL A 256 -10.91 1.78 15.69
CA VAL A 256 -11.47 0.45 15.44
C VAL A 256 -11.66 0.18 13.94
N ASP A 257 -12.19 1.16 13.20
CA ASP A 257 -12.42 1.02 11.76
C ASP A 257 -11.10 0.96 10.98
N LEU A 258 -10.11 1.76 11.37
CA LEU A 258 -8.84 1.85 10.64
C LEU A 258 -7.89 0.69 10.92
N TYR A 259 -7.83 0.20 12.16
CA TYR A 259 -6.78 -0.72 12.60
C TYR A 259 -7.32 -2.02 13.18
N VAL A 260 -8.23 -1.97 14.16
CA VAL A 260 -8.67 -3.18 14.88
C VAL A 260 -9.42 -4.14 13.95
N THR A 261 -10.45 -3.66 13.25
CA THR A 261 -11.30 -4.49 12.39
C THR A 261 -10.54 -5.07 11.19
N PRO A 262 -9.73 -4.28 10.46
CA PRO A 262 -8.89 -4.80 9.38
C PRO A 262 -7.85 -5.85 9.84
N LEU A 263 -7.10 -5.57 10.92
CA LEU A 263 -6.11 -6.52 11.44
C LEU A 263 -6.76 -7.81 11.90
N LYS A 264 -7.90 -7.74 12.60
CA LYS A 264 -8.63 -8.93 13.01
C LYS A 264 -9.06 -9.76 11.80
N SER A 265 -9.64 -9.10 10.79
CA SER A 265 -10.10 -9.78 9.56
C SER A 265 -8.95 -10.48 8.85
N LEU A 266 -7.79 -9.82 8.77
CA LEU A 266 -6.58 -10.38 8.17
C LEU A 266 -6.09 -11.61 8.93
N VAL A 267 -5.89 -11.51 10.25
CA VAL A 267 -5.39 -12.63 11.06
C VAL A 267 -6.42 -13.76 11.13
N ASP A 268 -7.72 -13.47 11.21
CA ASP A 268 -8.77 -14.50 11.17
C ASP A 268 -8.69 -15.32 9.88
N ALA A 269 -8.54 -14.65 8.73
CA ALA A 269 -8.53 -15.28 7.41
C ALA A 269 -7.21 -16.00 7.10
N GLN A 270 -6.08 -15.38 7.43
CA GLN A 270 -4.76 -15.83 6.96
C GLN A 270 -3.89 -16.46 8.05
N LYS A 271 -4.27 -16.33 9.34
CA LYS A 271 -3.46 -16.72 10.51
C LYS A 271 -2.10 -16.04 10.59
N ALA A 272 -1.92 -14.94 9.84
CA ALA A 272 -0.70 -14.17 9.72
C ALA A 272 -1.03 -12.74 9.29
N ILE A 273 -0.10 -11.80 9.51
CA ILE A 273 -0.14 -10.47 8.87
C ILE A 273 0.43 -10.58 7.45
N PHE A 274 1.57 -11.27 7.31
CA PHE A 274 2.23 -11.54 6.04
C PHE A 274 2.26 -13.07 5.83
N PRO A 275 1.38 -13.66 5.01
CA PRO A 275 1.27 -15.11 4.87
C PRO A 275 2.55 -15.82 4.40
N ALA A 276 3.36 -15.19 3.53
CA ALA A 276 4.67 -15.70 3.15
C ALA A 276 5.70 -15.69 4.30
N HIS A 277 5.44 -14.91 5.35
CA HIS A 277 6.28 -14.75 6.54
C HIS A 277 5.42 -14.86 7.82
N PRO A 278 4.83 -16.02 8.11
CA PRO A 278 3.71 -16.14 9.04
C PRO A 278 4.03 -15.78 10.49
N SER A 279 5.31 -15.84 10.89
CA SER A 279 5.77 -15.40 12.22
C SER A 279 5.96 -13.89 12.33
N GLN A 280 5.97 -13.16 11.21
CA GLN A 280 6.14 -11.72 11.20
C GLN A 280 4.83 -11.05 11.62
N GLY A 281 4.84 -10.45 12.80
CA GLY A 281 3.77 -9.58 13.28
C GLY A 281 3.94 -8.13 12.84
N ILE A 282 3.05 -7.28 13.36
CA ILE A 282 3.05 -5.83 13.21
C ILE A 282 3.12 -5.13 14.57
N SER A 283 3.77 -3.98 14.61
CA SER A 283 3.73 -3.04 15.73
C SER A 283 2.77 -1.89 15.42
N LEU A 284 1.88 -1.57 16.35
CA LEU A 284 0.95 -0.45 16.25
C LEU A 284 1.27 0.54 17.37
N LEU A 285 1.92 1.64 17.00
CA LEU A 285 2.23 2.75 17.90
C LEU A 285 0.99 3.64 18.03
N ILE A 286 0.55 3.88 19.25
CA ILE A 286 -0.61 4.69 19.59
C ILE A 286 -0.12 5.96 20.26
N ASP A 287 -0.16 7.08 19.55
CA ASP A 287 0.20 8.39 20.12
C ASP A 287 -1.05 9.05 20.69
N PHE A 288 -1.08 9.18 22.01
CA PHE A 288 -2.18 9.80 22.74
C PHE A 288 -2.08 11.32 22.66
N LYS A 289 -3.07 11.97 22.02
CA LYS A 289 -3.09 13.43 21.87
C LYS A 289 -3.90 14.16 22.94
N ASN A 290 -4.82 13.49 23.63
CA ASN A 290 -5.54 14.09 24.77
C ASN A 290 -4.59 14.53 25.88
N THR A 291 -5.01 15.47 26.73
CA THR A 291 -4.23 15.94 27.89
C THR A 291 -5.05 15.84 29.18
N GLY A 292 -4.39 15.94 30.34
CA GLY A 292 -5.06 15.88 31.64
C GLY A 292 -5.80 14.56 31.86
N GLY A 293 -6.93 14.62 32.57
CA GLY A 293 -7.71 13.42 32.94
C GLY A 293 -8.37 12.68 31.76
N ASP A 294 -8.34 13.24 30.55
CA ASP A 294 -8.84 12.54 29.37
C ASP A 294 -7.84 11.51 28.81
N VAL A 295 -6.57 11.57 29.21
CA VAL A 295 -5.57 10.54 28.88
C VAL A 295 -5.98 9.18 29.48
N ASP A 296 -6.38 9.15 30.75
CA ASP A 296 -6.81 7.91 31.43
C ASP A 296 -8.09 7.35 30.79
N LYS A 297 -9.03 8.21 30.43
CA LYS A 297 -10.25 7.79 29.72
C LYS A 297 -9.96 7.26 28.32
N ALA A 298 -9.00 7.86 27.62
CA ALA A 298 -8.55 7.38 26.31
C ALA A 298 -7.89 6.01 26.44
N TRP A 299 -7.12 5.79 27.50
CA TRP A 299 -6.52 4.49 27.81
C TRP A 299 -7.59 3.42 28.05
N ASP A 300 -8.58 3.72 28.90
CA ASP A 300 -9.70 2.82 29.16
C ASP A 300 -10.48 2.50 27.88
N GLN A 301 -10.65 3.48 26.99
CA GLN A 301 -11.28 3.24 25.69
C GLN A 301 -10.42 2.39 24.77
N LEU A 302 -9.10 2.59 24.72
CA LEU A 302 -8.18 1.76 23.94
C LEU A 302 -8.25 0.31 24.39
N VAL A 303 -8.27 0.05 25.70
CA VAL A 303 -8.39 -1.30 26.27
C VAL A 303 -9.69 -1.98 25.82
N ARG A 304 -10.81 -1.24 25.75
CA ARG A 304 -12.09 -1.75 25.23
C ARG A 304 -12.01 -2.02 23.74
N ASP A 305 -11.46 -1.09 22.97
CA ASP A 305 -11.35 -1.19 21.51
C ASP A 305 -10.45 -2.37 21.07
N LEU A 306 -9.47 -2.76 21.91
CA LEU A 306 -8.56 -3.89 21.66
C LEU A 306 -9.14 -5.26 22.04
N GLU A 307 -10.30 -5.32 22.71
CA GLU A 307 -10.89 -6.59 23.16
C GLU A 307 -11.06 -7.64 22.05
N PRO A 308 -11.50 -7.30 20.82
CA PRO A 308 -11.63 -8.29 19.74
C PRO A 308 -10.31 -8.95 19.33
N LEU A 309 -9.18 -8.25 19.48
CA LEU A 309 -7.84 -8.80 19.19
C LEU A 309 -7.29 -9.57 20.39
N ARG A 310 -7.55 -9.08 21.60
CA ARG A 310 -7.11 -9.69 22.86
C ARG A 310 -7.76 -11.05 23.09
N SER A 311 -9.09 -11.12 23.02
CA SER A 311 -9.84 -12.37 23.22
C SER A 311 -9.52 -13.43 22.15
N ALA A 312 -9.16 -13.01 20.94
CA ALA A 312 -8.69 -13.88 19.87
C ALA A 312 -7.23 -14.36 20.06
N GLY A 313 -6.51 -13.83 21.05
CA GLY A 313 -5.12 -14.20 21.34
C GLY A 313 -4.09 -13.62 20.37
N TYR A 314 -4.44 -12.55 19.63
CA TYR A 314 -3.57 -11.98 18.60
C TYR A 314 -2.56 -10.96 19.13
N LEU A 315 -2.82 -10.39 20.31
CA LEU A 315 -1.94 -9.41 20.93
C LEU A 315 -0.70 -10.06 21.55
N SER A 316 0.46 -9.41 21.38
CA SER A 316 1.62 -9.63 22.23
C SER A 316 1.29 -9.26 23.67
N ARG A 317 1.89 -9.97 24.63
CA ARG A 317 1.57 -9.80 26.05
C ARG A 317 2.75 -10.11 26.96
N TRP A 318 2.75 -9.53 28.16
CA TRP A 318 3.64 -9.97 29.23
C TRP A 318 2.93 -10.98 30.12
N ASP A 319 3.44 -12.21 30.16
CA ASP A 319 2.83 -13.31 30.92
C ASP A 319 3.90 -14.19 31.53
N SER A 320 3.70 -14.54 32.81
CA SER A 320 4.53 -15.47 33.55
C SER A 320 6.03 -15.09 33.53
N GLY A 321 6.31 -13.79 33.68
CA GLY A 321 7.68 -13.25 33.74
C GLY A 321 8.40 -13.20 32.38
N SER A 322 7.68 -13.31 31.26
CA SER A 322 8.27 -13.28 29.93
C SER A 322 7.37 -12.59 28.91
N PHE A 323 7.98 -12.02 27.88
CA PHE A 323 7.25 -11.50 26.73
C PHE A 323 6.76 -12.67 25.87
N LYS A 324 5.47 -12.70 25.59
CA LYS A 324 4.84 -13.64 24.65
C LYS A 324 4.50 -12.88 23.38
N GLN A 325 5.18 -13.23 22.30
CA GLN A 325 4.95 -12.65 20.98
C GLN A 325 3.56 -13.06 20.47
N GLY A 326 2.74 -12.06 20.13
CA GLY A 326 1.55 -12.20 19.29
C GLY A 326 1.83 -11.66 17.89
N LEU A 327 0.80 -11.63 17.04
CA LEU A 327 0.91 -11.05 15.70
C LEU A 327 0.78 -9.51 15.71
N ILE A 328 0.26 -8.94 16.80
CA ILE A 328 0.03 -7.50 16.92
C ILE A 328 0.61 -7.03 18.25
N THR A 329 1.57 -6.12 18.22
CA THR A 329 2.15 -5.51 19.43
C THR A 329 1.67 -4.08 19.55
N ILE A 330 1.01 -3.73 20.65
CA ILE A 330 0.49 -2.38 20.90
C ILE A 330 1.50 -1.61 21.76
N ILE A 331 1.84 -0.39 21.31
CA ILE A 331 2.79 0.49 22.00
C ILE A 331 2.11 1.84 22.25
N ALA A 332 1.91 2.22 23.51
CA ALA A 332 1.42 3.53 23.89
C ALA A 332 2.55 4.56 23.96
N SER A 333 2.32 5.72 23.36
CA SER A 333 3.24 6.86 23.31
C SER A 333 2.47 8.18 23.48
N GLY A 334 3.10 9.32 23.20
CA GLY A 334 2.48 10.63 23.29
C GLY A 334 2.21 11.07 24.74
N ASN A 335 1.04 11.67 24.98
CA ASN A 335 0.67 12.14 26.32
C ASN A 335 0.40 11.01 27.32
N ALA A 336 0.23 9.76 26.87
CA ALA A 336 0.09 8.61 27.78
C ALA A 336 1.35 8.35 28.59
N ILE A 337 2.53 8.69 28.06
CA ILE A 337 3.83 8.45 28.73
C ILE A 337 4.43 9.72 29.34
N LYS A 338 3.70 10.85 29.33
CA LYS A 338 4.13 12.07 30.00
C LYS A 338 3.77 11.98 31.48
N ASP A 339 4.78 11.75 32.32
CA ASP A 339 4.61 11.85 33.77
C ASP A 339 4.43 13.33 34.15
N ALA A 340 3.22 13.71 34.58
CA ALA A 340 2.91 15.06 35.06
C ALA A 340 3.56 15.39 36.41
N SER A 341 4.20 14.43 37.07
CA SER A 341 4.65 14.52 38.46
C SER A 341 6.15 14.33 38.69
N THR A 342 6.92 13.81 37.72
CA THR A 342 8.38 13.65 37.89
C THR A 342 9.21 14.06 36.66
N PRO A 343 10.45 14.56 36.85
CA PRO A 343 11.37 14.85 35.75
C PRO A 343 11.94 13.60 35.04
N ALA A 344 11.70 12.40 35.57
CA ALA A 344 12.23 11.14 35.04
C ALA A 344 11.11 10.34 34.37
N PRO A 345 11.31 9.77 33.18
CA PRO A 345 10.29 8.90 32.59
C PRO A 345 10.13 7.65 33.46
N SER A 346 8.90 7.40 33.92
CA SER A 346 8.54 6.16 34.62
C SER A 346 7.51 5.39 33.80
N PRO A 347 7.53 4.04 33.80
CA PRO A 347 6.47 3.27 33.18
C PRO A 347 5.14 3.63 33.86
N ILE A 348 4.11 3.92 33.08
CA ILE A 348 2.83 4.35 33.65
C ILE A 348 2.14 3.22 34.39
N ALA A 349 1.51 3.55 35.51
CA ALA A 349 0.80 2.59 36.36
C ALA A 349 -0.24 1.78 35.55
N SER A 350 -0.91 2.42 34.60
CA SER A 350 -1.91 1.79 33.74
C SER A 350 -1.36 0.63 32.91
N ALA A 351 -0.12 0.72 32.44
CA ALA A 351 0.54 -0.33 31.67
C ALA A 351 0.99 -1.51 32.55
N LEU A 352 1.23 -1.27 33.84
CA LEU A 352 1.76 -2.25 34.79
C LEU A 352 0.68 -3.08 35.50
N SER A 353 -0.57 -2.62 35.53
CA SER A 353 -1.66 -3.29 36.24
C SER A 353 -2.52 -4.15 35.31
N GLU A 354 -2.84 -5.38 35.74
CA GLU A 354 -3.80 -6.25 35.06
C GLU A 354 -5.22 -5.66 35.00
N SER A 355 -5.60 -4.80 35.95
CA SER A 355 -6.95 -4.22 35.96
C SER A 355 -7.15 -3.19 34.84
N THR A 356 -6.11 -2.42 34.53
CA THR A 356 -6.11 -1.35 33.53
C THR A 356 -5.48 -1.79 32.21
N ASN A 357 -4.70 -2.87 32.21
CA ASN A 357 -4.10 -3.49 31.04
C ASN A 357 -4.21 -5.01 31.14
N PRO A 358 -5.41 -5.60 30.92
CA PRO A 358 -5.60 -7.03 31.06
C PRO A 358 -4.71 -7.82 30.10
N GLN A 359 -4.10 -8.89 30.61
CA GLN A 359 -3.03 -9.67 29.99
C GLN A 359 -1.74 -8.88 29.77
N ARG A 360 -1.59 -7.65 30.30
CA ARG A 360 -0.42 -6.79 30.08
C ARG A 360 -0.06 -6.69 28.58
N ALA A 361 -1.07 -6.43 27.75
CA ALA A 361 -0.98 -6.47 26.29
C ALA A 361 -0.59 -5.13 25.64
N ILE A 362 -0.69 -4.03 26.39
CA ILE A 362 -0.22 -2.70 25.97
C ILE A 362 1.14 -2.42 26.61
N PHE A 363 2.16 -2.20 25.77
CA PHE A 363 3.49 -1.78 26.18
C PHE A 363 3.63 -0.26 26.01
N VAL A 364 4.64 0.35 26.61
CA VAL A 364 4.94 1.78 26.42
C VAL A 364 6.16 1.98 25.53
N ASP A 365 6.25 3.19 24.97
CA ASP A 365 7.41 3.70 24.27
C ASP A 365 8.35 4.36 25.29
N ALA A 366 9.55 3.80 25.47
CA ALA A 366 10.59 4.42 26.29
C ALA A 366 11.19 5.62 25.55
N VAL A 367 11.78 6.57 26.28
CA VAL A 367 12.41 7.74 25.66
C VAL A 367 13.92 7.54 25.59
N ILE A 368 14.44 7.20 24.42
CA ILE A 368 15.82 6.69 24.25
C ILE A 368 16.90 7.68 24.69
N ASN A 369 16.67 8.99 24.55
CA ASN A 369 17.62 10.02 24.99
C ASN A 369 17.45 10.44 26.46
N LYS A 370 16.70 9.68 27.26
CA LYS A 370 16.49 9.89 28.71
C LYS A 370 16.96 8.68 29.52
N ASP A 371 16.73 8.72 30.83
CA ASP A 371 16.99 7.59 31.71
C ASP A 371 15.96 6.48 31.45
N MET A 372 16.45 5.27 31.14
CA MET A 372 15.63 4.09 30.90
C MET A 372 15.72 3.05 32.03
N THR A 373 16.27 3.41 33.20
CA THR A 373 16.50 2.49 34.33
C THR A 373 15.25 1.73 34.74
N ASN A 374 14.09 2.39 34.75
CA ASN A 374 12.81 1.80 35.16
C ASN A 374 12.07 1.04 34.03
N PHE A 375 12.63 1.01 32.82
CA PHE A 375 12.06 0.29 31.69
C PHE A 375 12.72 -1.07 31.50
N SER A 376 11.90 -2.06 31.16
CA SER A 376 12.31 -3.43 30.81
C SER A 376 11.32 -4.03 29.82
N ALA A 377 11.62 -5.22 29.28
CA ALA A 377 10.73 -5.97 28.40
C ALA A 377 9.34 -6.29 29.00
N SER A 378 9.16 -6.10 30.31
CA SER A 378 7.85 -6.25 30.98
C SER A 378 6.91 -5.08 30.77
N ASN A 379 7.41 -3.92 30.35
CA ASN A 379 6.62 -2.70 30.27
C ASN A 379 6.84 -1.90 29.00
N ALA A 380 8.02 -1.97 28.38
CA ALA A 380 8.33 -1.28 27.14
C ALA A 380 8.70 -2.25 26.03
N TYR A 381 8.39 -1.82 24.80
CA TYR A 381 8.73 -2.55 23.58
C TYR A 381 9.56 -1.68 22.63
N PHE A 382 9.23 -0.40 22.53
CA PHE A 382 10.00 0.59 21.77
C PHE A 382 10.84 1.47 22.68
N ALA A 383 11.90 2.04 22.11
CA ALA A 383 12.57 3.21 22.64
C ALA A 383 12.70 4.24 21.51
N SER A 384 11.96 5.34 21.62
CA SER A 384 11.88 6.35 20.58
C SER A 384 12.31 7.73 21.06
N ALA A 385 12.72 8.59 20.12
CA ALA A 385 12.89 10.03 20.35
C ALA A 385 12.88 10.81 19.03
N LYS A 386 12.72 12.13 19.14
CA LYS A 386 13.04 13.04 18.05
C LYS A 386 14.51 12.88 17.69
N TRP A 387 14.80 12.73 16.40
CA TRP A 387 16.16 12.53 15.91
C TRP A 387 17.13 13.61 16.39
N SER A 388 16.79 14.89 16.22
CA SER A 388 17.66 16.01 16.62
C SER A 388 18.01 16.03 18.10
N ASP A 389 17.13 15.50 18.94
CA ASP A 389 17.29 15.52 20.40
C ASP A 389 18.10 14.32 20.88
N ALA A 390 18.07 13.21 20.14
CA ALA A 390 18.78 11.98 20.49
C ALA A 390 20.15 11.86 19.80
N VAL A 391 20.25 12.37 18.57
CA VAL A 391 21.44 12.27 17.71
C VAL A 391 21.81 13.68 17.18
N PRO A 392 22.20 14.63 18.07
CA PRO A 392 22.42 16.02 17.69
C PRO A 392 23.58 16.22 16.70
N ASN A 393 24.49 15.26 16.61
CA ASN A 393 25.64 15.29 15.69
C ASN A 393 25.36 14.63 14.33
N GLY A 394 24.14 14.10 14.11
CA GLY A 394 23.78 13.39 12.89
C GLY A 394 24.45 12.02 12.74
N LEU A 395 24.54 11.55 11.49
CA LEU A 395 25.16 10.28 11.12
C LEU A 395 26.68 10.43 10.93
N PRO A 396 27.51 9.43 11.31
CA PRO A 396 27.15 8.20 12.00
C PRO A 396 26.75 8.41 13.46
N ILE A 397 25.92 7.52 14.02
CA ILE A 397 25.44 7.61 15.41
C ILE A 397 26.63 7.35 16.35
N SER A 398 27.01 8.39 17.11
CA SER A 398 28.24 8.40 17.90
C SER A 398 28.07 9.01 19.29
N GLY A 399 29.10 8.88 20.13
CA GLY A 399 29.11 9.44 21.48
C GLY A 399 27.97 8.93 22.36
N ASN A 400 27.31 9.84 23.08
CA ASN A 400 26.20 9.47 23.97
C ASN A 400 25.00 8.86 23.21
N ALA A 401 24.77 9.24 21.96
CA ALA A 401 23.68 8.69 21.16
C ALA A 401 23.86 7.18 20.92
N ARG A 402 25.10 6.77 20.60
CA ARG A 402 25.48 5.35 20.47
C ARG A 402 25.30 4.60 21.78
N VAL A 403 25.77 5.17 22.90
CA VAL A 403 25.58 4.57 24.23
C VAL A 403 24.10 4.33 24.53
N LYS A 404 23.22 5.28 24.18
CA LYS A 404 21.77 5.14 24.39
C LYS A 404 21.10 4.12 23.46
N LEU A 405 21.57 4.03 22.21
CA LEU A 405 21.16 2.98 21.28
C LEU A 405 21.52 1.59 21.82
N ASP A 406 22.77 1.41 22.26
CA ASP A 406 23.24 0.14 22.82
C ASP A 406 22.51 -0.20 24.14
N GLU A 407 22.21 0.79 24.99
CA GLU A 407 21.41 0.63 26.21
C GLU A 407 19.99 0.12 25.90
N ALA A 408 19.32 0.70 24.89
CA ALA A 408 17.99 0.26 24.46
C ALA A 408 18.01 -1.18 23.94
N HIS A 409 19.00 -1.52 23.11
CA HIS A 409 19.17 -2.88 22.60
C HIS A 409 19.48 -3.90 23.70
N ALA A 410 20.31 -3.55 24.68
CA ALA A 410 20.59 -4.41 25.83
C ALA A 410 19.34 -4.70 26.68
N LYS A 411 18.36 -3.79 26.67
CA LYS A 411 17.03 -3.98 27.30
C LYS A 411 16.04 -4.75 26.42
N GLY A 412 16.40 -5.04 25.17
CA GLY A 412 15.58 -5.73 24.17
C GLY A 412 14.58 -4.83 23.45
N PHE A 413 14.73 -3.50 23.54
CA PHE A 413 13.82 -2.57 22.88
C PHE A 413 14.13 -2.42 21.39
N LYS A 414 13.08 -2.10 20.62
CA LYS A 414 13.20 -1.70 19.22
C LYS A 414 13.35 -0.19 19.13
N VAL A 415 14.43 0.26 18.51
CA VAL A 415 14.72 1.69 18.40
C VAL A 415 14.06 2.32 17.18
N ARG A 416 13.51 3.52 17.39
CA ARG A 416 12.88 4.34 16.37
C ARG A 416 13.26 5.80 16.56
N TYR A 417 13.55 6.51 15.49
CA TYR A 417 13.69 7.97 15.52
C TYR A 417 12.66 8.63 14.61
N TRP A 418 11.92 9.61 15.14
CA TRP A 418 10.99 10.43 14.37
C TRP A 418 11.62 11.79 14.00
N GLU A 419 11.10 12.44 12.95
CA GLU A 419 11.74 13.61 12.31
C GLU A 419 13.23 13.34 11.97
N GLY A 420 13.50 12.16 11.40
CA GLY A 420 14.84 11.70 11.03
C GLY A 420 15.42 12.41 9.79
N PRO A 421 16.60 11.97 9.32
CA PRO A 421 17.32 12.53 8.17
C PRO A 421 16.61 12.41 6.80
N GLY A 422 15.35 11.95 6.76
CA GLY A 422 14.59 11.72 5.53
C GLY A 422 15.10 10.53 4.71
N ARG A 423 14.56 10.40 3.49
CA ARG A 423 14.82 9.28 2.56
C ARG A 423 16.30 8.99 2.36
N GLU A 424 17.11 10.03 2.17
CA GLU A 424 18.55 9.90 1.90
C GLU A 424 19.33 9.31 3.09
N GLY A 425 18.79 9.40 4.31
CA GLY A 425 19.39 8.83 5.51
C GLY A 425 18.85 7.46 5.92
N TRP A 426 17.82 6.92 5.25
CA TRP A 426 17.19 5.65 5.67
C TRP A 426 18.16 4.48 5.67
N GLN A 427 18.97 4.31 4.63
CA GLN A 427 19.97 3.23 4.58
C GLN A 427 20.94 3.34 5.76
N ALA A 428 21.48 4.53 5.99
CA ALA A 428 22.40 4.76 7.09
C ALA A 428 21.76 4.51 8.47
N LEU A 429 20.45 4.78 8.66
CA LEU A 429 19.77 4.40 9.90
C LEU A 429 19.70 2.88 10.08
N VAL A 430 19.40 2.13 9.01
CA VAL A 430 19.41 0.66 9.05
C VAL A 430 20.82 0.16 9.40
N ASP A 431 21.85 0.67 8.70
CA ASP A 431 23.25 0.28 8.91
C ASP A 431 23.74 0.57 10.34
N GLU A 432 23.25 1.65 10.95
CA GLU A 432 23.59 2.04 12.32
C GLU A 432 22.85 1.21 13.40
N GLY A 433 21.90 0.36 12.99
CA GLY A 433 21.14 -0.56 13.86
C GLY A 433 19.79 -0.03 14.34
N VAL A 434 19.18 0.95 13.65
CA VAL A 434 17.83 1.43 14.00
C VAL A 434 16.79 0.39 13.58
N ASP A 435 16.03 -0.13 14.54
CA ASP A 435 15.10 -1.24 14.27
C ASP A 435 13.84 -0.83 13.50
N ARG A 436 13.41 0.44 13.57
CA ARG A 436 12.20 0.93 12.91
C ARG A 436 12.46 2.29 12.27
N VAL A 437 12.67 2.29 10.96
CA VAL A 437 12.88 3.54 10.20
C VAL A 437 11.54 4.20 9.93
N ASN A 438 11.37 5.45 10.35
CA ASN A 438 10.20 6.25 10.00
C ASN A 438 10.22 6.57 8.50
N VAL A 439 9.22 6.05 7.77
CA VAL A 439 9.08 6.28 6.33
C VAL A 439 7.83 7.08 6.03
N ASP A 440 7.99 8.25 5.43
CA ASP A 440 6.86 9.08 4.96
C ASP A 440 6.48 8.74 3.50
N GLU A 441 7.45 8.30 2.70
CA GLU A 441 7.30 7.97 1.28
C GLU A 441 7.46 6.46 1.06
N LEU A 442 6.36 5.71 1.00
CA LEU A 442 6.39 4.24 0.96
C LEU A 442 7.06 3.70 -0.30
N GLU A 443 6.98 4.44 -1.41
CA GLU A 443 7.52 4.06 -2.69
C GLU A 443 9.05 3.91 -2.68
N PHE A 444 9.75 4.52 -1.73
CA PHE A 444 11.21 4.42 -1.62
C PHE A 444 11.68 3.33 -0.65
N VAL A 445 10.76 2.62 0.02
CA VAL A 445 11.08 1.43 0.84
C VAL A 445 11.80 0.35 0.00
N ALA A 446 11.48 0.29 -1.30
CA ALA A 446 12.10 -0.62 -2.26
C ALA A 446 13.59 -0.34 -2.53
N GLY A 447 14.07 0.87 -2.22
CA GLY A 447 15.45 1.29 -2.45
C GLY A 447 16.38 1.09 -1.25
N VAL A 448 15.88 0.53 -0.14
CA VAL A 448 16.64 0.28 1.09
C VAL A 448 16.98 -1.21 1.20
N GLU A 449 18.21 -1.49 1.61
CA GLU A 449 18.69 -2.80 2.05
C GLU A 449 18.37 -2.94 3.56
N TRP A 450 17.36 -3.74 3.87
CA TRP A 450 16.68 -3.84 5.18
C TRP A 450 17.25 -4.88 6.14
#